data_AF-A0A2Z6NGW1-F1
#
_entry.id   AF-A0A2Z6NGW1-F1
#
_cell.length_a   1.000
_cell.length_b   1.000
_cell.length_c   1.000
_cell.angle_alpha   90.00
_cell.angle_beta   90.00
_cell.angle_gamma   90.00
#
_symmetry.space_group_name_H-M   'P 1'
#
loop_
_entity.id
_entity.type
_entity.pdbx_description
1 polymer ?
#
loop_
_entity_poly.entity_id
_entity_poly.type
_entity_poly.pdbx_seq_one_letter_code
_entity_poly.pdbx_strand_id
1 'polypeptide(L)'
;MKTNSLSSVVFSTFTVVILLFSTPFCNALGSGTTLAVVDSTGTVCGVVSAEKTQNIVCYRHGKIISAEPEVSFSSISGGKNYFCGIRSGNYSILCWDTVSSNTTFEKRRLYNNGTVLYENLAVGDSHVCATVVGVGTVSCWRINKGFILSSGYDQFSSITSGFGFSCGILKKNISGSVRCFGNVDESSIAEKIEKEFMNISMVSLVAGESHVCGLNSKGFLVCKGSNNFGQINVPNQVKPLEYSDLALGSEHSCAIRRSNGSVVCWGGKGLFNVNVTKSVSFESIVSGSNFTCGLTTNNFSVICWGPGWFDNGGSVFEIPLPPILPGICVQSSCGECGIYPQSQFLCSGFGNICKPKPCWPQLEERQSSRIMKRQRSGTSSTKHPDRSEDFALAELVAATNNFSRENKIGAGSYGIVYKGKLTDGREVAIKRGETSTKMKVFQEKESAFESELAFLSRLHHKHLVRLVGFCDEKDERLLVYEFMKNGALYDHLHDKNNIDKDMPIIMKGELMKILDQRVEKPEMNETEAVELVAYTAMHCVHLEGKDRPTISDIVANLERAFTLCDSSSHGSISSATISIGSD
;
A
#
# COMPACT_ATOMS: atom_id res chain seq x y z
N MET A 1 75.55 -58.49 18.34
CA MET A 1 74.49 -59.18 19.10
C MET A 1 73.31 -58.24 19.26
N LYS A 2 72.12 -58.71 18.86
CA LYS A 2 70.76 -58.27 19.26
C LYS A 2 70.24 -56.89 18.79
N THR A 3 69.53 -56.95 17.66
CA THR A 3 68.13 -56.52 17.42
C THR A 3 67.40 -55.66 18.46
N ASN A 4 66.77 -54.56 17.99
CA ASN A 4 65.32 -54.23 18.07
C ASN A 4 65.10 -52.91 17.27
N SER A 5 64.44 -52.91 16.10
CA SER A 5 63.00 -53.03 15.85
C SER A 5 62.16 -51.81 16.27
N LEU A 6 61.72 -51.07 15.24
CA LEU A 6 60.34 -50.62 14.96
C LEU A 6 60.13 -49.10 14.76
N SER A 7 59.79 -48.79 13.49
CA SER A 7 59.04 -47.67 12.91
C SER A 7 58.61 -46.49 13.78
N SER A 8 59.15 -45.30 13.51
CA SER A 8 58.53 -44.02 13.88
C SER A 8 57.72 -43.47 12.71
N VAL A 9 56.42 -43.41 12.96
CA VAL A 9 55.32 -42.95 12.10
C VAL A 9 55.54 -41.55 11.54
N VAL A 10 55.29 -41.39 10.24
CA VAL A 10 55.16 -40.10 9.55
C VAL A 10 53.95 -39.36 10.13
N PHE A 11 54.17 -38.39 11.01
CA PHE A 11 53.12 -37.45 11.41
C PHE A 11 52.99 -36.39 10.31
N SER A 12 52.02 -36.61 9.42
CA SER A 12 51.49 -35.55 8.57
C SER A 12 50.85 -34.50 9.47
N THR A 13 51.52 -33.36 9.62
CA THR A 13 50.96 -32.18 10.28
C THR A 13 49.84 -31.62 9.42
N PHE A 14 48.63 -32.14 9.61
CA PHE A 14 47.41 -31.50 9.18
C PHE A 14 47.22 -30.28 10.09
N THR A 15 47.76 -29.12 9.68
CA THR A 15 47.35 -27.83 10.24
C THR A 15 45.88 -27.65 9.87
N VAL A 16 45.00 -28.14 10.74
CA VAL A 16 43.60 -27.73 10.77
C VAL A 16 43.63 -26.26 11.16
N VAL A 17 43.63 -25.39 10.15
CA VAL A 17 43.21 -24.00 10.30
C VAL A 17 41.73 -24.11 10.69
N ILE A 18 41.48 -24.17 12.00
CA ILE A 18 40.17 -23.85 12.55
C ILE A 18 40.00 -22.37 12.24
N LEU A 19 39.45 -22.09 11.06
CA LEU A 19 38.73 -20.86 10.82
C LEU A 19 37.66 -20.85 11.91
N LEU A 20 37.93 -20.12 12.98
CA LEU A 20 36.90 -19.54 13.82
C LEU A 20 36.09 -18.64 12.89
N PHE A 21 35.20 -19.23 12.11
CA PHE A 21 33.99 -18.58 11.65
C PHE A 21 33.21 -18.31 12.93
N SER A 22 33.61 -17.26 13.66
CA SER A 22 32.63 -16.50 14.44
C SER A 22 31.63 -16.06 13.39
N THR A 23 30.53 -16.80 13.26
CA THR A 23 29.36 -16.34 12.53
C THR A 23 29.10 -14.93 13.07
N PRO A 24 29.26 -13.86 12.28
CA PRO A 24 28.88 -12.55 12.77
C PRO A 24 27.40 -12.68 13.11
N PHE A 25 27.08 -12.50 14.40
CA PHE A 25 25.72 -12.51 14.89
C PHE A 25 25.04 -11.27 14.33
N CYS A 26 24.53 -11.42 13.12
CA CYS A 26 23.86 -10.41 12.34
C CYS A 26 22.44 -10.14 12.92
N ASN A 27 21.98 -8.88 12.83
CA ASN A 27 20.68 -8.40 13.30
C ASN A 27 19.96 -7.52 12.23
N ALA A 28 18.71 -7.86 11.85
CA ALA A 28 17.85 -7.09 10.94
C ALA A 28 16.98 -6.12 11.73
N LEU A 29 16.80 -4.92 11.20
CA LEU A 29 16.43 -3.74 11.97
C LEU A 29 15.72 -2.72 11.07
N GLY A 30 14.77 -1.94 11.59
CA GLY A 30 14.19 -0.85 10.82
C GLY A 30 12.85 -0.29 11.29
N SER A 31 12.14 0.33 10.35
CA SER A 31 10.84 0.97 10.52
C SER A 31 9.72 0.12 9.89
N GLY A 32 8.51 0.30 10.41
CA GLY A 32 7.32 -0.41 9.97
C GLY A 32 6.92 -0.05 8.55
N THR A 33 6.76 -1.08 7.72
CA THR A 33 6.25 -0.99 6.35
C THR A 33 5.25 -2.13 6.11
N THR A 34 5.00 -2.52 4.87
CA THR A 34 4.18 -3.69 4.50
C THR A 34 5.00 -4.93 4.19
N LEU A 35 6.33 -4.83 4.16
CA LEU A 35 7.28 -5.91 3.95
C LEU A 35 8.29 -5.91 5.11
N ALA A 36 8.63 -7.08 5.63
CA ALA A 36 9.57 -7.22 6.75
C ALA A 36 10.45 -8.44 6.57
N VAL A 37 11.67 -8.36 7.09
CA VAL A 37 12.65 -9.44 7.07
C VAL A 37 13.16 -9.70 8.47
N VAL A 38 13.25 -10.98 8.85
CA VAL A 38 13.79 -11.42 10.13
C VAL A 38 15.12 -12.10 9.89
N ASP A 39 16.16 -11.58 10.53
CA ASP A 39 17.54 -11.88 10.16
C ASP A 39 17.93 -13.33 10.41
N SER A 40 17.78 -13.78 11.66
CA SER A 40 18.38 -15.02 12.14
C SER A 40 17.83 -16.26 11.44
N THR A 41 16.66 -16.13 10.82
CA THR A 41 15.93 -17.23 10.19
C THR A 41 15.68 -17.01 8.71
N GLY A 42 16.15 -15.89 8.13
CA GLY A 42 15.88 -15.53 6.74
C GLY A 42 14.38 -15.46 6.42
N THR A 43 13.53 -15.16 7.41
CA THR A 43 12.08 -15.13 7.22
C THR A 43 11.68 -13.83 6.55
N VAL A 44 10.92 -13.90 5.47
CA VAL A 44 10.41 -12.73 4.74
C VAL A 44 8.90 -12.70 4.85
N CYS A 45 8.35 -11.65 5.44
CA CYS A 45 6.91 -11.51 5.68
C CYS A 45 6.36 -10.29 4.97
N GLY A 46 5.14 -10.39 4.45
CA GLY A 46 4.43 -9.27 3.85
C GLY A 46 2.96 -9.24 4.24
N VAL A 47 2.35 -8.07 4.18
CA VAL A 47 0.90 -7.89 4.31
C VAL A 47 0.25 -8.07 2.94
N VAL A 48 -0.66 -9.02 2.83
CA VAL A 48 -1.27 -9.40 1.54
C VAL A 48 -2.15 -8.27 1.00
N SER A 49 -2.06 -8.03 -0.32
CA SER A 49 -2.85 -7.02 -1.03
C SER A 49 -4.12 -7.60 -1.66
N ALA A 50 -5.11 -6.74 -1.88
CA ALA A 50 -6.37 -7.07 -2.57
C ALA A 50 -7.22 -8.18 -1.92
N GLU A 51 -6.96 -8.51 -0.66
CA GLU A 51 -7.78 -9.41 0.15
C GLU A 51 -8.60 -8.63 1.19
N LYS A 52 -9.79 -9.15 1.52
CA LYS A 52 -10.67 -8.57 2.56
C LYS A 52 -9.97 -8.49 3.92
N THR A 53 -9.19 -9.53 4.22
CA THR A 53 -8.37 -9.60 5.42
C THR A 53 -6.91 -9.43 5.02
N GLN A 54 -6.33 -8.28 5.34
CA GLN A 54 -4.92 -7.98 5.06
C GLN A 54 -4.02 -8.67 6.08
N ASN A 55 -3.99 -10.00 6.04
CA ASN A 55 -3.20 -10.82 6.94
C ASN A 55 -1.71 -10.76 6.58
N ILE A 56 -0.87 -11.29 7.48
CA ILE A 56 0.56 -11.39 7.26
C ILE A 56 0.88 -12.81 6.78
N VAL A 57 1.56 -12.91 5.64
CA VAL A 57 2.05 -14.17 5.09
C VAL A 57 3.57 -14.10 5.01
N CYS A 58 4.23 -15.16 5.48
CA CYS A 58 5.67 -15.25 5.56
C CYS A 58 6.22 -16.41 4.74
N TYR A 59 7.43 -16.25 4.22
CA TYR A 59 8.22 -17.29 3.59
C TYR A 59 9.44 -17.61 4.45
N ARG A 60 9.67 -18.89 4.69
CA ARG A 60 10.80 -19.38 5.48
C ARG A 60 11.18 -20.80 5.03
N HIS A 61 12.42 -20.99 4.57
CA HIS A 61 12.98 -22.29 4.16
C HIS A 61 12.06 -23.08 3.21
N GLY A 62 11.68 -22.48 2.08
CA GLY A 62 10.82 -23.10 1.06
C GLY A 62 9.34 -23.23 1.43
N LYS A 63 8.91 -22.76 2.60
CA LYS A 63 7.51 -22.87 3.06
C LYS A 63 6.86 -21.50 3.21
N ILE A 64 5.59 -21.43 2.83
CA ILE A 64 4.71 -20.29 3.08
C ILE A 64 3.96 -20.55 4.39
N ILE A 65 3.95 -19.57 5.30
CA ILE A 65 3.39 -19.65 6.64
C ILE A 65 2.56 -18.39 6.89
N SER A 66 1.25 -18.54 7.10
CA SER A 66 0.38 -17.45 7.53
C SER A 66 0.58 -17.17 9.03
N ALA A 67 0.69 -15.89 9.40
CA ALA A 67 0.82 -15.50 10.80
C ALA A 67 -0.56 -15.43 11.47
N GLU A 68 -0.77 -16.23 12.52
CA GLU A 68 -2.00 -16.20 13.28
C GLU A 68 -2.05 -15.04 14.30
N PRO A 69 -3.23 -14.44 14.57
CA PRO A 69 -4.52 -14.72 13.95
C PRO A 69 -4.65 -14.07 12.57
N GLU A 70 -5.50 -14.63 11.71
CA GLU A 70 -5.83 -14.08 10.39
C GLU A 70 -6.70 -12.84 10.52
N VAL A 71 -6.06 -11.71 10.78
CA VAL A 71 -6.68 -10.40 10.94
C VAL A 71 -5.91 -9.37 10.13
N SER A 72 -6.53 -8.23 9.82
CA SER A 72 -5.88 -7.18 9.03
C SER A 72 -4.79 -6.45 9.83
N PHE A 73 -3.64 -6.20 9.20
CA PHE A 73 -2.50 -5.45 9.74
C PHE A 73 -2.21 -4.20 8.89
N SER A 74 -1.86 -3.10 9.55
CA SER A 74 -1.52 -1.84 8.87
C SER A 74 -0.04 -1.75 8.54
N SER A 75 0.83 -2.27 9.41
CA SER A 75 2.27 -2.28 9.21
C SER A 75 2.94 -3.42 9.96
N ILE A 76 4.10 -3.85 9.45
CA ILE A 76 4.98 -4.87 10.02
C ILE A 76 6.43 -4.39 10.01
N SER A 77 7.23 -4.87 10.96
CA SER A 77 8.66 -4.63 11.03
C SER A 77 9.36 -5.86 11.58
N GLY A 78 10.50 -6.20 10.98
CA GLY A 78 11.33 -7.33 11.39
C GLY A 78 12.42 -6.90 12.37
N GLY A 79 12.82 -7.84 13.23
CA GLY A 79 13.94 -7.72 14.15
C GLY A 79 14.95 -8.85 13.94
N LYS A 80 15.78 -9.11 14.96
CA LYS A 80 16.78 -10.18 14.92
C LYS A 80 16.16 -11.56 14.70
N ASN A 81 15.25 -11.94 15.59
CA ASN A 81 14.71 -13.30 15.67
C ASN A 81 13.18 -13.34 15.80
N TYR A 82 12.53 -12.18 15.67
CA TYR A 82 11.09 -12.01 15.73
C TYR A 82 10.69 -10.89 14.77
N PHE A 83 9.41 -10.80 14.45
CA PHE A 83 8.82 -9.63 13.81
C PHE A 83 7.58 -9.19 14.59
N CYS A 84 7.15 -7.95 14.37
CA CYS A 84 5.93 -7.42 14.95
C CYS A 84 5.08 -6.73 13.89
N GLY A 85 3.78 -6.63 14.17
CA GLY A 85 2.81 -5.94 13.34
C GLY A 85 1.80 -5.15 14.17
N ILE A 86 1.41 -3.99 13.64
CA ILE A 86 0.30 -3.18 14.16
C ILE A 86 -0.97 -3.63 13.45
N ARG A 87 -2.01 -3.99 14.22
CA ARG A 87 -3.32 -4.34 13.65
C ARG A 87 -3.96 -3.13 12.98
N SER A 88 -4.73 -3.38 11.93
CA SER A 88 -5.60 -2.35 11.33
C SER A 88 -6.49 -1.73 12.41
N GLY A 89 -6.52 -0.39 12.47
CA GLY A 89 -7.15 0.36 13.55
C GLY A 89 -6.20 0.77 14.69
N ASN A 90 -4.92 0.39 14.63
CA ASN A 90 -3.82 0.92 15.47
C ASN A 90 -3.95 0.65 17.00
N TYR A 91 -4.89 -0.19 17.43
CA TYR A 91 -5.18 -0.46 18.84
C TYR A 91 -4.40 -1.63 19.44
N SER A 92 -3.68 -2.42 18.63
CA SER A 92 -2.97 -3.61 19.10
C SER A 92 -1.69 -3.89 18.31
N ILE A 93 -0.66 -4.32 19.03
CA ILE A 93 0.64 -4.75 18.49
C ILE A 93 0.85 -6.22 18.86
N LEU A 94 1.10 -7.04 17.84
CA LEU A 94 1.39 -8.46 17.96
C LEU A 94 2.82 -8.73 17.47
N CYS A 95 3.51 -9.65 18.11
CA CYS A 95 4.85 -10.08 17.74
C CYS A 95 4.91 -11.61 17.64
N TRP A 96 5.81 -12.11 16.81
CA TRP A 96 5.96 -13.52 16.52
C TRP A 96 7.43 -13.91 16.54
N ASP A 97 7.77 -14.92 17.34
CA ASP A 97 9.11 -15.50 17.35
C ASP A 97 9.29 -16.44 16.15
N THR A 98 10.46 -16.38 15.51
CA THR A 98 10.78 -17.15 14.30
C THR A 98 11.81 -18.25 14.53
N VAL A 99 12.42 -18.34 15.72
CA VAL A 99 13.48 -19.33 16.03
C VAL A 99 12.90 -20.73 16.22
N SER A 100 11.62 -20.84 16.56
CA SER A 100 10.99 -22.15 16.75
C SER A 100 10.97 -22.95 15.44
N SER A 101 11.31 -24.23 15.54
CA SER A 101 11.27 -25.21 14.44
C SER A 101 9.84 -25.61 14.05
N ASN A 102 8.83 -25.03 14.70
CA ASN A 102 7.43 -25.34 14.45
C ASN A 102 6.99 -24.80 13.08
N THR A 103 5.97 -25.42 12.50
CA THR A 103 5.31 -24.94 11.27
C THR A 103 4.54 -23.63 11.47
N THR A 104 4.35 -23.20 12.72
CA THR A 104 3.65 -21.96 13.11
C THR A 104 4.56 -21.08 13.97
N PHE A 105 4.30 -19.77 13.95
CA PHE A 105 5.03 -18.82 14.78
C PHE A 105 4.45 -18.71 16.18
N GLU A 106 5.31 -18.58 17.20
CA GLU A 106 4.85 -18.34 18.57
C GLU A 106 4.40 -16.88 18.71
N LYS A 107 3.08 -16.66 18.81
CA LYS A 107 2.49 -15.33 18.96
C LYS A 107 2.60 -14.82 20.40
N ARG A 108 3.05 -13.58 20.54
CA ARG A 108 2.98 -12.80 21.77
C ARG A 108 2.28 -11.46 21.53
N ARG A 109 1.24 -11.19 22.31
CA ARG A 109 0.59 -9.88 22.31
C ARG A 109 1.43 -8.92 23.13
N LEU A 110 1.92 -7.88 22.49
CA LEU A 110 2.73 -6.85 23.14
C LEU A 110 1.86 -5.72 23.69
N TYR A 111 0.85 -5.33 22.92
CA TYR A 111 -0.05 -4.24 23.25
C TYR A 111 -1.48 -4.51 22.78
N ASN A 112 -2.47 -4.11 23.57
CA ASN A 112 -3.88 -4.12 23.19
C ASN A 112 -4.66 -3.14 24.05
N ASN A 113 -5.09 -2.02 23.47
CA ASN A 113 -5.91 -1.01 24.13
C ASN A 113 -6.64 -0.19 23.06
N GLY A 114 -7.96 -0.02 23.22
CA GLY A 114 -8.77 0.77 22.28
C GLY A 114 -8.64 2.28 22.44
N THR A 115 -8.06 2.78 23.54
CA THR A 115 -8.02 4.21 23.86
C THR A 115 -6.76 4.91 23.35
N VAL A 116 -5.60 4.25 23.43
CA VAL A 116 -4.32 4.82 22.98
C VAL A 116 -3.86 4.03 21.77
N LEU A 117 -3.84 4.70 20.62
CA LEU A 117 -3.51 4.10 19.33
C LEU A 117 -2.05 4.36 18.98
N TYR A 118 -1.39 3.41 18.32
CA TYR A 118 0.02 3.48 17.93
C TYR A 118 0.23 3.43 16.41
N GLU A 119 1.20 4.20 15.95
CA GLU A 119 1.70 4.27 14.56
C GLU A 119 3.24 4.33 14.54
N ASN A 120 3.85 4.29 13.36
CA ASN A 120 5.30 4.29 13.17
C ASN A 120 6.00 3.19 14.00
N LEU A 121 5.62 1.93 13.79
CA LEU A 121 6.31 0.80 14.40
C LEU A 121 7.81 0.85 14.06
N ALA A 122 8.68 0.52 15.00
CA ALA A 122 10.10 0.36 14.74
C ALA A 122 10.63 -0.80 15.59
N VAL A 123 11.13 -1.85 14.94
CA VAL A 123 11.59 -3.07 15.62
C VAL A 123 13.11 -3.10 15.58
N GLY A 124 13.68 -3.17 16.78
CA GLY A 124 15.10 -3.33 17.03
C GLY A 124 15.51 -4.80 17.15
N ASP A 125 16.74 -5.04 17.60
CA ASP A 125 17.28 -6.38 17.82
C ASP A 125 16.58 -7.07 19.00
N SER A 126 16.23 -6.27 20.03
CA SER A 126 15.61 -6.73 21.26
C SER A 126 14.36 -5.94 21.65
N HIS A 127 14.30 -4.66 21.28
CA HIS A 127 13.24 -3.73 21.66
C HIS A 127 12.26 -3.44 20.52
N VAL A 128 11.05 -3.04 20.88
CA VAL A 128 10.00 -2.62 19.94
C VAL A 128 9.52 -1.25 20.38
N CYS A 129 9.52 -0.28 19.47
CA CYS A 129 9.02 1.06 19.75
C CYS A 129 7.89 1.43 18.77
N ALA A 130 6.98 2.29 19.21
CA ALA A 130 5.97 2.91 18.37
C ALA A 130 5.62 4.31 18.90
N THR A 131 5.09 5.17 18.05
CA THR A 131 4.60 6.50 18.44
C THR A 131 3.10 6.51 18.64
N VAL A 132 2.62 7.28 19.61
CA VAL A 132 1.17 7.49 19.80
C VAL A 132 0.61 8.31 18.65
N VAL A 133 -0.49 7.84 18.04
CA VAL A 133 -1.14 8.49 16.90
C VAL A 133 -1.47 9.94 17.21
N GLY A 134 -1.07 10.85 16.32
CA GLY A 134 -1.30 12.29 16.43
C GLY A 134 -0.37 13.01 17.42
N VAL A 135 -0.09 12.42 18.58
CA VAL A 135 0.76 13.02 19.63
C VAL A 135 2.24 12.90 19.29
N GLY A 136 2.69 11.72 18.84
CA GLY A 136 4.10 11.46 18.49
C GLY A 136 5.01 11.09 19.68
N THR A 137 4.48 10.94 20.90
CA THR A 137 5.26 10.40 22.03
C THR A 137 5.60 8.93 21.79
N VAL A 138 6.80 8.50 22.13
CA VAL A 138 7.27 7.13 21.91
C VAL A 138 6.97 6.26 23.13
N SER A 139 6.48 5.05 22.88
CA SER A 139 6.44 3.95 23.84
C SER A 139 7.30 2.81 23.31
N CYS A 140 8.12 2.20 24.18
CA CYS A 140 8.90 1.03 23.82
C CYS A 140 8.63 -0.12 24.79
N TRP A 141 8.73 -1.35 24.27
CA TRP A 141 8.57 -2.58 24.98
C TRP A 141 9.76 -3.51 24.71
N ARG A 142 9.90 -4.56 25.52
CA ARG A 142 11.03 -5.51 25.47
C ARG A 142 12.40 -4.82 25.64
N ILE A 143 12.43 -3.70 26.35
CA ILE A 143 13.65 -2.96 26.65
C ILE A 143 14.49 -3.68 27.72
N ASN A 144 15.80 -3.67 27.56
CA ASN A 144 16.74 -4.17 28.55
C ASN A 144 17.02 -3.09 29.61
N LYS A 145 17.57 -3.49 30.78
CA LYS A 145 17.86 -2.56 31.90
C LYS A 145 18.77 -1.38 31.52
N GLY A 146 19.62 -1.55 30.50
CA GLY A 146 20.53 -0.50 30.02
C GLY A 146 19.93 0.45 28.97
N PHE A 147 18.68 0.24 28.54
CA PHE A 147 18.06 1.04 27.49
C PHE A 147 17.40 2.29 28.07
N ILE A 148 17.90 3.48 27.70
CA ILE A 148 17.30 4.76 28.09
C ILE A 148 16.27 5.19 27.04
N LEU A 149 15.07 5.53 27.51
CA LEU A 149 13.99 6.09 26.69
C LEU A 149 14.22 7.57 26.41
N SER A 150 13.66 8.06 25.30
CA SER A 150 13.59 9.50 25.02
C SER A 150 12.84 10.24 26.13
N SER A 151 13.10 11.55 26.25
CA SER A 151 12.35 12.41 27.18
C SER A 151 10.85 12.36 26.88
N GLY A 152 10.01 12.34 27.92
CA GLY A 152 8.54 12.30 27.77
C GLY A 152 7.94 13.53 27.09
N TYR A 153 8.73 14.59 26.89
CA TYR A 153 8.33 15.79 26.15
C TYR A 153 8.59 15.68 24.64
N ASP A 154 9.32 14.65 24.20
CA ASP A 154 9.70 14.51 22.80
C ASP A 154 8.56 13.96 21.96
N GLN A 155 8.29 14.67 20.86
CA GLN A 155 7.24 14.32 19.92
C GLN A 155 7.89 14.07 18.56
N PHE A 156 7.72 12.85 18.06
CA PHE A 156 8.33 12.37 16.83
C PHE A 156 7.31 12.31 15.70
N SER A 157 7.72 12.65 14.48
CA SER A 157 6.95 12.44 13.25
C SER A 157 7.17 11.05 12.66
N SER A 158 8.34 10.46 12.91
CA SER A 158 8.73 9.13 12.47
C SER A 158 9.84 8.61 13.38
N ILE A 159 9.92 7.28 13.52
CA ILE A 159 10.98 6.60 14.27
C ILE A 159 11.51 5.39 13.48
N THR A 160 12.73 4.98 13.81
CA THR A 160 13.41 3.81 13.26
C THR A 160 14.32 3.19 14.33
N SER A 161 14.52 1.88 14.29
CA SER A 161 15.26 1.14 15.32
C SER A 161 16.44 0.39 14.71
N GLY A 162 17.61 0.52 15.34
CA GLY A 162 18.84 -0.22 15.04
C GLY A 162 19.23 -1.15 16.20
N PHE A 163 20.50 -1.56 16.26
CA PHE A 163 20.97 -2.50 17.30
C PHE A 163 21.12 -1.77 18.64
N GLY A 164 20.20 -2.01 19.57
CA GLY A 164 20.22 -1.37 20.88
C GLY A 164 19.96 0.14 20.87
N PHE A 165 19.51 0.72 19.75
CA PHE A 165 19.14 2.14 19.66
C PHE A 165 17.90 2.36 18.81
N SER A 166 17.26 3.52 18.99
CA SER A 166 16.24 4.05 18.09
C SER A 166 16.53 5.51 17.80
N CYS A 167 16.17 5.97 16.60
CA CYS A 167 16.25 7.36 16.22
C CYS A 167 14.92 7.83 15.64
N GLY A 168 14.64 9.12 15.74
CA GLY A 168 13.44 9.70 15.15
C GLY A 168 13.59 11.18 14.82
N ILE A 169 12.64 11.68 14.05
CA ILE A 169 12.58 13.09 13.63
C ILE A 169 11.60 13.83 14.53
N LEU A 170 12.03 14.95 15.12
CA LEU A 170 11.21 15.75 16.03
C LEU A 170 10.18 16.65 15.30
N LYS A 171 8.95 16.77 15.86
CA LYS A 171 7.82 17.54 15.31
C LYS A 171 7.93 19.06 15.51
N LYS A 172 8.23 19.55 16.73
CA LYS A 172 7.87 20.93 17.13
C LYS A 172 9.00 21.90 17.47
N ASN A 173 10.13 21.46 18.02
CA ASN A 173 11.12 22.41 18.55
C ASN A 173 12.19 22.82 17.53
N ILE A 174 12.51 21.95 16.57
CA ILE A 174 13.31 22.24 15.36
C ILE A 174 12.84 21.20 14.32
N SER A 175 11.97 21.59 13.39
CA SER A 175 11.40 20.65 12.42
C SER A 175 12.51 19.94 11.64
N GLY A 176 12.55 18.62 11.75
CA GLY A 176 13.56 17.79 11.07
C GLY A 176 14.79 17.42 11.90
N SER A 177 14.95 17.92 13.14
CA SER A 177 16.06 17.48 13.99
C SER A 177 15.95 16.00 14.36
N VAL A 178 17.07 15.29 14.30
CA VAL A 178 17.19 13.89 14.69
C VAL A 178 17.46 13.79 16.18
N ARG A 179 16.74 12.91 16.86
CA ARG A 179 17.03 12.48 18.23
C ARG A 179 17.15 10.97 18.28
N CYS A 180 18.17 10.48 18.97
CA CYS A 180 18.43 9.07 19.16
C CYS A 180 18.48 8.73 20.65
N PHE A 181 18.01 7.53 21.00
CA PHE A 181 17.97 7.02 22.37
C PHE A 181 18.19 5.51 22.34
N GLY A 182 18.68 4.93 23.43
CA GLY A 182 19.03 3.51 23.47
C GLY A 182 19.95 3.13 24.60
N ASN A 183 20.75 2.09 24.40
CA ASN A 183 21.66 1.56 25.40
C ASN A 183 22.82 2.53 25.73
N VAL A 184 23.17 2.60 27.02
CA VAL A 184 24.17 3.51 27.61
C VAL A 184 25.54 2.87 27.75
N ASP A 185 25.88 1.90 26.91
CA ASP A 185 27.24 1.35 26.94
C ASP A 185 28.25 2.48 26.65
N GLU A 186 29.50 2.40 27.15
CA GLU A 186 30.55 3.44 26.98
C GLU A 186 30.82 3.81 25.51
N SER A 187 30.26 3.04 24.58
CA SER A 187 30.32 3.22 23.14
C SER A 187 29.02 3.75 22.51
N SER A 188 28.05 4.29 23.27
CA SER A 188 26.66 4.50 22.84
C SER A 188 26.53 5.02 21.41
N ILE A 189 26.07 4.13 20.52
CA ILE A 189 25.90 4.39 19.10
C ILE A 189 24.84 5.49 18.89
N ALA A 190 23.81 5.51 19.74
CA ALA A 190 22.73 6.49 19.70
C ALA A 190 23.27 7.93 19.82
N GLU A 191 24.08 8.20 20.85
CA GLU A 191 24.62 9.53 21.11
C GLU A 191 25.56 10.00 19.99
N LYS A 192 26.38 9.08 19.47
CA LYS A 192 27.29 9.36 18.34
C LYS A 192 26.50 9.75 17.09
N ILE A 193 25.48 8.96 16.74
CA ILE A 193 24.63 9.22 15.58
C ILE A 193 23.87 10.54 15.74
N GLU A 194 23.25 10.80 16.91
CA GLU A 194 22.55 12.06 17.18
C GLU A 194 23.48 13.28 17.00
N LYS A 195 24.69 13.22 17.59
CA LYS A 195 25.67 14.30 17.49
C LYS A 195 26.07 14.58 16.04
N GLU A 196 26.24 13.53 15.24
CA GLU A 196 26.56 13.66 13.82
C GLU A 196 25.44 14.28 12.97
N PHE A 197 24.19 14.21 13.44
CA PHE A 197 23.01 14.82 12.79
C PHE A 197 22.64 16.21 13.34
N MET A 198 23.30 16.71 14.39
CA MET A 198 22.91 17.91 15.17
C MET A 198 22.56 19.16 14.32
N ASN A 199 23.19 19.33 13.15
CA ASN A 199 22.99 20.49 12.27
C ASN A 199 22.33 20.13 10.92
N ILE A 200 21.64 18.99 10.84
CA ILE A 200 21.02 18.49 9.61
C ILE A 200 19.53 18.28 9.86
N SER A 201 18.70 19.01 9.13
CA SER A 201 17.25 18.82 9.13
C SER A 201 16.89 17.67 8.20
N MET A 202 16.31 16.61 8.75
CA MET A 202 15.92 15.37 8.09
C MET A 202 14.42 15.31 7.83
N VAL A 203 14.02 14.62 6.76
CA VAL A 203 12.61 14.37 6.41
C VAL A 203 12.25 12.89 6.38
N SER A 204 13.25 12.00 6.29
CA SER A 204 13.11 10.55 6.48
C SER A 204 14.34 10.00 7.20
N LEU A 205 14.17 8.87 7.87
CA LEU A 205 15.25 8.10 8.51
C LEU A 205 14.93 6.61 8.40
N VAL A 206 15.98 5.82 8.14
CA VAL A 206 15.98 4.36 8.24
C VAL A 206 17.26 3.96 8.96
N ALA A 207 17.16 3.08 9.94
CA ALA A 207 18.30 2.52 10.66
C ALA A 207 18.72 1.17 10.06
N GLY A 208 20.03 0.95 9.99
CA GLY A 208 20.63 -0.37 9.88
C GLY A 208 21.12 -0.84 11.24
N GLU A 209 22.15 -1.70 11.25
CA GLU A 209 22.68 -2.22 12.51
C GLU A 209 23.37 -1.16 13.36
N SER A 210 24.23 -0.36 12.75
CA SER A 210 25.09 0.60 13.46
C SER A 210 25.21 1.96 12.76
N HIS A 211 24.33 2.23 11.80
CA HIS A 211 24.26 3.48 11.06
C HIS A 211 22.81 3.84 10.73
N VAL A 212 22.57 5.11 10.46
CA VAL A 212 21.27 5.65 10.08
C VAL A 212 21.43 6.50 8.83
N CYS A 213 20.56 6.27 7.86
CA CYS A 213 20.49 7.04 6.63
C CYS A 213 19.11 7.64 6.45
N GLY A 214 19.02 8.71 5.67
CA GLY A 214 17.75 9.34 5.36
C GLY A 214 17.90 10.49 4.40
N LEU A 215 16.78 11.06 3.96
CA LEU A 215 16.79 12.26 3.16
C LEU A 215 16.75 13.48 4.07
N ASN A 216 17.59 14.48 3.77
CA ASN A 216 17.51 15.78 4.42
C ASN A 216 16.40 16.64 3.80
N SER A 217 16.07 17.77 4.41
CA SER A 217 15.05 18.71 3.92
C SER A 217 15.38 19.33 2.56
N LYS A 218 16.64 19.21 2.10
CA LYS A 218 17.09 19.59 0.76
C LYS A 218 16.99 18.45 -0.26
N GLY A 219 16.54 17.26 0.16
CA GLY A 219 16.38 16.07 -0.68
C GLY A 219 17.65 15.25 -0.90
N PHE A 220 18.76 15.55 -0.22
CA PHE A 220 19.99 14.76 -0.32
C PHE A 220 19.98 13.61 0.68
N LEU A 221 20.48 12.45 0.24
CA LEU A 221 20.70 11.29 1.09
C LEU A 221 21.88 11.54 2.03
N VAL A 222 21.66 11.45 3.34
CA VAL A 222 22.66 11.65 4.38
C VAL A 222 22.69 10.40 5.26
N CYS A 223 23.88 9.88 5.52
CA CYS A 223 24.13 8.69 6.34
C CYS A 223 25.15 9.00 7.43
N LYS A 224 24.89 8.58 8.67
CA LYS A 224 25.74 8.79 9.86
C LYS A 224 25.88 7.51 10.70
N GLY A 225 26.95 7.41 11.48
CA GLY A 225 27.28 6.22 12.26
C GLY A 225 28.46 5.41 11.70
N SER A 226 28.44 4.08 11.90
CA SER A 226 29.55 3.19 11.53
C SER A 226 29.84 3.20 10.03
N ASN A 227 31.12 3.20 9.65
CA ASN A 227 31.57 3.20 8.25
C ASN A 227 32.66 2.16 7.94
N ASN A 228 32.81 1.12 8.75
CA ASN A 228 33.92 0.17 8.62
C ASN A 228 33.97 -0.54 7.26
N PHE A 229 32.84 -0.58 6.54
CA PHE A 229 32.68 -1.26 5.26
C PHE A 229 32.26 -0.31 4.14
N GLY A 230 32.24 1.01 4.38
CA GLY A 230 31.78 2.01 3.42
C GLY A 230 30.26 2.18 3.36
N GLN A 231 29.49 1.67 4.34
CA GLN A 231 28.02 1.69 4.33
C GLN A 231 27.40 3.10 4.39
N ILE A 232 28.15 4.13 4.79
CA ILE A 232 27.70 5.53 4.74
C ILE A 232 28.30 6.31 3.56
N ASN A 233 29.14 5.69 2.72
CA ASN A 233 29.74 6.30 1.53
C ASN A 233 28.74 6.31 0.36
N VAL A 234 27.77 7.21 0.43
CA VAL A 234 26.69 7.31 -0.57
C VAL A 234 27.25 7.56 -1.98
N PRO A 235 26.90 6.73 -2.97
CA PRO A 235 27.32 6.93 -4.35
C PRO A 235 26.53 8.05 -5.03
N ASN A 236 27.20 8.82 -5.90
CA ASN A 236 26.58 9.80 -6.81
C ASN A 236 25.66 10.84 -6.15
N GLN A 237 26.13 11.59 -5.13
CA GLN A 237 25.32 12.66 -4.49
C GLN A 237 25.22 13.96 -5.33
N VAL A 238 25.02 13.86 -6.64
CA VAL A 238 25.10 15.03 -7.52
C VAL A 238 23.75 15.76 -7.61
N LYS A 239 22.63 15.06 -7.42
CA LYS A 239 21.28 15.63 -7.57
C LYS A 239 20.43 15.39 -6.30
N PRO A 240 19.66 16.39 -5.85
CA PRO A 240 18.67 16.18 -4.80
C PRO A 240 17.54 15.26 -5.31
N LEU A 241 16.93 14.51 -4.40
CA LEU A 241 15.80 13.60 -4.66
C LEU A 241 16.13 12.46 -5.65
N GLU A 242 17.40 12.08 -5.77
CA GLU A 242 17.82 10.95 -6.61
C GLU A 242 17.25 9.61 -6.13
N TYR A 243 17.01 9.47 -4.83
CA TYR A 243 16.55 8.23 -4.20
C TYR A 243 15.15 8.38 -3.60
N SER A 244 14.32 7.33 -3.70
CA SER A 244 12.93 7.30 -3.22
C SER A 244 12.71 6.44 -1.97
N ASP A 245 13.52 5.40 -1.77
CA ASP A 245 13.44 4.50 -0.61
C ASP A 245 14.82 3.95 -0.24
N LEU A 246 14.98 3.50 1.01
CA LEU A 246 16.25 3.08 1.60
C LEU A 246 16.09 1.79 2.43
N ALA A 247 17.07 0.91 2.36
CA ALA A 247 17.16 -0.27 3.21
C ALA A 247 18.60 -0.47 3.69
N LEU A 248 18.80 -0.60 5.00
CA LEU A 248 20.14 -0.65 5.61
C LEU A 248 20.35 -1.98 6.30
N GLY A 249 21.47 -2.64 6.02
CA GLY A 249 21.89 -3.85 6.71
C GLY A 249 22.96 -3.58 7.78
N SER A 250 23.84 -4.55 7.98
CA SER A 250 24.96 -4.44 8.92
C SER A 250 26.14 -3.67 8.33
N GLU A 251 26.50 -4.04 7.10
CA GLU A 251 27.70 -3.56 6.42
C GLU A 251 27.39 -2.85 5.10
N HIS A 252 26.11 -2.76 4.73
CA HIS A 252 25.66 -2.20 3.46
C HIS A 252 24.44 -1.31 3.62
N SER A 253 24.23 -0.47 2.61
CA SER A 253 23.04 0.34 2.44
C SER A 253 22.59 0.20 0.99
N CYS A 254 21.28 0.11 0.79
CA CYS A 254 20.65 0.06 -0.52
C CYS A 254 19.64 1.21 -0.65
N ALA A 255 19.46 1.69 -1.87
CA ALA A 255 18.49 2.72 -2.20
C ALA A 255 17.82 2.45 -3.55
N ILE A 256 16.55 2.82 -3.66
CA ILE A 256 15.84 2.81 -4.95
C ILE A 256 16.09 4.15 -5.65
N ARG A 257 16.59 4.10 -6.88
CA ARG A 257 16.70 5.27 -7.75
C ARG A 257 15.32 5.70 -8.18
N ARG A 258 15.03 6.98 -7.96
CA ARG A 258 13.76 7.58 -8.32
C ARG A 258 13.50 7.56 -9.82
N SER A 259 14.52 7.74 -10.64
CA SER A 259 14.40 7.87 -12.10
C SER A 259 13.87 6.64 -12.83
N ASN A 260 14.14 5.44 -12.32
CA ASN A 260 13.82 4.19 -13.01
C ASN A 260 13.44 3.03 -12.09
N GLY A 261 13.34 3.26 -10.77
CA GLY A 261 13.05 2.21 -9.78
C GLY A 261 14.17 1.20 -9.57
N SER A 262 15.35 1.38 -10.20
CA SER A 262 16.49 0.45 -10.03
C SER A 262 17.13 0.60 -8.65
N VAL A 263 17.62 -0.50 -8.09
CA VAL A 263 18.30 -0.49 -6.80
C VAL A 263 19.80 -0.24 -6.96
N VAL A 264 20.37 0.51 -6.04
CA VAL A 264 21.82 0.69 -5.86
C VAL A 264 22.16 0.31 -4.43
N CYS A 265 23.12 -0.59 -4.27
CA CYS A 265 23.69 -0.93 -2.97
C CYS A 265 25.16 -0.53 -2.91
N TRP A 266 25.60 -0.03 -1.75
CA TRP A 266 26.98 0.33 -1.44
C TRP A 266 27.36 -0.17 -0.04
N GLY A 267 28.66 -0.18 0.24
CA GLY A 267 29.21 -0.89 1.39
C GLY A 267 29.42 -2.38 1.12
N GLY A 268 29.76 -3.15 2.16
CA GLY A 268 29.83 -4.61 2.10
C GLY A 268 30.76 -5.16 1.02
N LYS A 269 31.83 -4.41 0.69
CA LYS A 269 32.80 -4.73 -0.37
C LYS A 269 32.18 -5.00 -1.76
N GLY A 270 31.00 -4.45 -2.03
CA GLY A 270 30.30 -4.61 -3.31
C GLY A 270 29.51 -5.92 -3.47
N LEU A 271 29.44 -6.77 -2.44
CA LEU A 271 28.75 -8.08 -2.49
C LEU A 271 27.23 -7.97 -2.72
N PHE A 272 26.66 -6.79 -2.52
CA PHE A 272 25.22 -6.53 -2.60
C PHE A 272 24.77 -5.98 -3.96
N ASN A 273 25.70 -5.68 -4.87
CA ASN A 273 25.40 -5.25 -6.23
C ASN A 273 25.36 -6.47 -7.17
N VAL A 274 24.22 -7.14 -7.20
CA VAL A 274 24.02 -8.38 -7.96
C VAL A 274 23.43 -8.13 -9.35
N ASN A 275 23.65 -9.05 -10.29
CA ASN A 275 23.08 -8.94 -11.64
C ASN A 275 21.56 -9.12 -11.68
N VAL A 276 20.97 -9.83 -10.73
CA VAL A 276 19.53 -10.17 -10.72
C VAL A 276 18.64 -8.94 -10.64
N THR A 277 19.09 -7.90 -9.96
CA THR A 277 18.36 -6.64 -9.84
C THR A 277 18.54 -5.72 -11.05
N LYS A 278 19.40 -6.08 -12.02
CA LYS A 278 19.60 -5.29 -13.24
C LYS A 278 18.37 -5.45 -14.14
N SER A 279 17.69 -4.33 -14.37
CA SER A 279 16.42 -4.24 -15.14
C SER A 279 15.16 -4.62 -14.37
N VAL A 280 15.24 -4.71 -13.04
CA VAL A 280 14.06 -4.82 -12.17
C VAL A 280 13.83 -3.49 -11.46
N SER A 281 12.59 -3.02 -11.48
CA SER A 281 12.14 -1.85 -10.74
C SER A 281 11.41 -2.27 -9.46
N PHE A 282 11.65 -1.54 -8.38
CA PHE A 282 11.13 -1.83 -7.05
C PHE A 282 10.26 -0.68 -6.52
N GLU A 283 9.19 -1.03 -5.81
CA GLU A 283 8.34 -0.11 -5.05
C GLU A 283 8.94 0.20 -3.69
N SER A 284 9.43 -0.84 -3.00
CA SER A 284 10.04 -0.74 -1.68
C SER A 284 11.14 -1.77 -1.49
N ILE A 285 12.06 -1.50 -0.57
CA ILE A 285 13.14 -2.41 -0.18
C ILE A 285 13.27 -2.49 1.34
N VAL A 286 13.66 -3.66 1.83
CA VAL A 286 13.98 -3.91 3.23
C VAL A 286 15.22 -4.78 3.34
N SER A 287 16.06 -4.53 4.33
CA SER A 287 17.34 -5.22 4.48
C SER A 287 17.34 -6.03 5.76
N GLY A 288 17.76 -7.29 5.63
CA GLY A 288 18.37 -8.01 6.73
C GLY A 288 19.80 -7.51 6.91
N SER A 289 20.57 -8.15 7.78
CA SER A 289 21.94 -7.73 8.01
C SER A 289 22.85 -7.95 6.83
N ASN A 290 22.67 -9.07 6.13
CA ASN A 290 23.53 -9.55 5.04
C ASN A 290 22.74 -9.94 3.78
N PHE A 291 21.46 -9.54 3.69
CA PHE A 291 20.64 -9.67 2.48
C PHE A 291 19.63 -8.52 2.40
N THR A 292 19.07 -8.31 1.22
CA THR A 292 18.03 -7.32 0.97
C THR A 292 16.91 -7.96 0.18
N CYS A 293 15.68 -7.61 0.50
CA CYS A 293 14.48 -7.99 -0.21
C CYS A 293 13.79 -6.75 -0.76
N GLY A 294 13.13 -6.88 -1.89
CA GLY A 294 12.41 -5.79 -2.52
C GLY A 294 11.10 -6.24 -3.13
N LEU A 295 10.11 -5.35 -3.05
CA LEU A 295 8.82 -5.50 -3.69
C LEU A 295 8.89 -4.94 -5.12
N THR A 296 8.56 -5.73 -6.13
CA THR A 296 8.65 -5.27 -7.53
C THR A 296 7.46 -4.39 -7.93
N THR A 297 7.68 -3.45 -8.85
CA THR A 297 6.62 -2.55 -9.37
C THR A 297 5.62 -3.23 -10.30
N ASN A 298 6.00 -4.36 -10.91
CA ASN A 298 5.21 -4.96 -11.98
C ASN A 298 4.02 -5.77 -11.46
N ASN A 299 4.25 -6.58 -10.43
CA ASN A 299 3.28 -7.54 -9.92
C ASN A 299 3.29 -7.65 -8.38
N PHE A 300 4.03 -6.78 -7.69
CA PHE A 300 4.19 -6.83 -6.23
C PHE A 300 4.71 -8.18 -5.72
N SER A 301 5.52 -8.86 -6.53
CA SER A 301 6.32 -10.02 -6.12
C SER A 301 7.51 -9.57 -5.27
N VAL A 302 8.02 -10.47 -4.45
CA VAL A 302 9.17 -10.21 -3.58
C VAL A 302 10.41 -10.89 -4.15
N ILE A 303 11.47 -10.12 -4.37
CA ILE A 303 12.78 -10.62 -4.77
C ILE A 303 13.78 -10.36 -3.65
N CYS A 304 14.53 -11.37 -3.25
CA CYS A 304 15.58 -11.27 -2.23
C CYS A 304 16.95 -11.62 -2.81
N TRP A 305 17.98 -10.90 -2.36
CA TRP A 305 19.36 -11.06 -2.84
C TRP A 305 20.38 -10.69 -1.76
N GLY A 306 21.62 -11.11 -1.99
CA GLY A 306 22.76 -10.84 -1.11
C GLY A 306 23.37 -12.11 -0.56
N PRO A 307 24.57 -12.01 0.04
CA PRO A 307 25.33 -13.16 0.50
C PRO A 307 24.67 -13.93 1.65
N GLY A 308 23.68 -13.36 2.34
CA GLY A 308 22.90 -14.06 3.36
C GLY A 308 21.67 -14.79 2.87
N TRP A 309 21.30 -14.63 1.60
CA TRP A 309 20.09 -15.24 1.04
C TRP A 309 20.42 -16.59 0.41
N PHE A 310 20.18 -17.67 1.16
CA PHE A 310 20.30 -19.04 0.68
C PHE A 310 19.00 -19.79 0.96
N ASP A 311 18.23 -20.13 -0.06
CA ASP A 311 17.28 -21.23 0.05
C ASP A 311 17.78 -22.43 -0.76
N ASN A 312 17.64 -23.60 -0.17
CA ASN A 312 18.34 -24.82 -0.56
C ASN A 312 18.03 -25.24 -2.01
N GLY A 313 19.03 -25.14 -2.90
CA GLY A 313 19.06 -25.91 -4.15
C GLY A 313 18.77 -25.18 -5.46
N GLY A 314 18.68 -23.84 -5.48
CA GLY A 314 18.56 -23.11 -6.74
C GLY A 314 18.58 -21.60 -6.58
N SER A 315 18.92 -20.91 -7.65
CA SER A 315 18.91 -19.45 -7.85
C SER A 315 17.49 -18.87 -7.83
N VAL A 316 16.69 -19.19 -6.81
CA VAL A 316 15.33 -18.67 -6.64
C VAL A 316 15.46 -17.35 -5.88
N PHE A 317 15.56 -16.27 -6.65
CA PHE A 317 15.60 -14.91 -6.13
C PHE A 317 14.19 -14.37 -5.88
N GLU A 318 13.19 -14.83 -6.64
CA GLU A 318 11.77 -14.48 -6.47
C GLU A 318 11.10 -15.47 -5.52
N ILE A 319 10.54 -14.95 -4.44
CA ILE A 319 9.85 -15.74 -3.42
C ILE A 319 8.39 -15.92 -3.83
N PRO A 320 7.82 -17.14 -3.71
CA PRO A 320 6.42 -17.41 -4.05
C PRO A 320 5.43 -16.89 -2.99
N LEU A 321 5.59 -15.65 -2.53
CA LEU A 321 4.60 -14.97 -1.70
C LEU A 321 3.45 -14.45 -2.57
N PRO A 322 2.22 -14.36 -2.02
CA PRO A 322 1.15 -13.61 -2.68
C PRO A 322 1.54 -12.13 -2.85
N PRO A 323 0.87 -11.38 -3.74
CA PRO A 323 1.16 -9.96 -3.94
C PRO A 323 1.04 -9.15 -2.65
N ILE A 324 2.12 -8.46 -2.28
CA ILE A 324 2.20 -7.69 -1.02
C ILE A 324 1.79 -6.23 -1.26
N LEU A 325 1.18 -5.60 -0.27
CA LEU A 325 0.80 -4.18 -0.35
C LEU A 325 2.03 -3.29 -0.64
N PRO A 326 1.98 -2.37 -1.61
CA PRO A 326 3.08 -1.44 -1.88
C PRO A 326 3.17 -0.27 -0.88
N GLY A 327 2.21 -0.17 0.05
CA GLY A 327 2.26 0.80 1.12
C GLY A 327 1.08 0.64 2.08
N ILE A 328 1.11 1.42 3.16
CA ILE A 328 0.12 1.35 4.23
C ILE A 328 -1.23 1.90 3.73
N CYS A 329 -2.30 1.15 3.95
CA CYS A 329 -3.66 1.61 3.70
C CYS A 329 -4.10 2.58 4.81
N VAL A 330 -4.37 3.83 4.42
CA VAL A 330 -4.83 4.88 5.33
C VAL A 330 -6.19 5.42 4.89
N GLN A 331 -7.01 5.82 5.85
CA GLN A 331 -8.30 6.47 5.60
C GLN A 331 -8.16 8.00 5.47
N SER A 332 -7.02 8.56 5.88
CA SER A 332 -6.75 9.98 5.79
C SER A 332 -6.41 10.42 4.36
N SER A 333 -6.60 11.72 4.08
CA SER A 333 -6.22 12.31 2.80
C SER A 333 -4.70 12.24 2.61
N CYS A 334 -4.25 11.82 1.42
CA CYS A 334 -2.84 11.72 1.06
C CYS A 334 -2.13 13.07 0.81
N GLY A 335 -2.82 14.19 1.09
CA GLY A 335 -2.27 15.53 0.99
C GLY A 335 -1.69 15.83 -0.40
N GLU A 336 -0.61 16.62 -0.43
CA GLU A 336 0.01 17.13 -1.66
C GLU A 336 0.64 16.06 -2.56
N CYS A 337 1.02 14.89 -2.03
CA CYS A 337 1.67 13.85 -2.84
C CYS A 337 0.67 13.01 -3.66
N GLY A 338 -0.62 13.07 -3.32
CA GLY A 338 -1.67 12.30 -4.00
C GLY A 338 -1.68 10.81 -3.66
N ILE A 339 -2.62 10.12 -4.28
CA ILE A 339 -2.96 8.71 -4.04
C ILE A 339 -2.13 7.81 -4.97
N TYR A 340 -1.66 6.66 -4.47
CA TYR A 340 -1.00 5.62 -5.26
C TYR A 340 -2.02 4.94 -6.21
N PRO A 341 -1.66 4.67 -7.48
CA PRO A 341 -2.60 4.08 -8.44
C PRO A 341 -3.22 2.77 -7.95
N GLN A 342 -4.51 2.57 -8.21
CA GLN A 342 -5.24 1.36 -7.82
C GLN A 342 -5.27 1.08 -6.31
N SER A 343 -4.96 2.07 -5.46
CA SER A 343 -4.92 1.86 -4.00
C SER A 343 -6.22 1.34 -3.42
N GLN A 344 -7.38 1.74 -3.95
CA GLN A 344 -8.67 1.25 -3.48
C GLN A 344 -8.82 -0.26 -3.66
N PHE A 345 -8.36 -0.80 -4.80
CA PHE A 345 -8.35 -2.23 -5.06
C PHE A 345 -7.35 -2.94 -4.13
N LEU A 346 -6.12 -2.42 -4.05
CA LEU A 346 -5.06 -2.99 -3.21
C LEU A 346 -5.46 -3.01 -1.73
N CYS A 347 -6.17 -1.98 -1.25
CA CYS A 347 -6.68 -1.88 0.11
C CYS A 347 -8.02 -2.57 0.34
N SER A 348 -8.54 -3.34 -0.63
CA SER A 348 -9.87 -3.97 -0.56
C SER A 348 -10.99 -2.98 -0.15
N GLY A 349 -10.92 -1.74 -0.63
CA GLY A 349 -11.89 -0.67 -0.35
C GLY A 349 -11.72 0.04 1.00
N PHE A 350 -10.84 -0.42 1.90
CA PHE A 350 -10.70 0.11 3.26
C PHE A 350 -9.88 1.42 3.38
N GLY A 351 -9.40 1.97 2.26
CA GLY A 351 -8.65 3.22 2.27
C GLY A 351 -7.84 3.45 1.00
N ASN A 352 -6.84 4.33 1.10
CA ASN A 352 -5.91 4.66 0.04
C ASN A 352 -4.47 4.48 0.51
N ILE A 353 -3.58 4.19 -0.42
CA ILE A 353 -2.13 4.16 -0.21
C ILE A 353 -1.64 5.53 -0.66
N CYS A 354 -0.90 6.22 0.18
CA CYS A 354 -0.35 7.53 -0.16
C CYS A 354 1.00 7.39 -0.86
N LYS A 355 1.25 8.23 -1.87
CA LYS A 355 2.58 8.29 -2.48
C LYS A 355 3.62 8.75 -1.44
N PRO A 356 4.79 8.11 -1.38
CA PRO A 356 5.80 8.41 -0.36
C PRO A 356 6.32 9.85 -0.49
N LYS A 357 6.64 10.46 0.66
CA LYS A 357 7.33 11.74 0.72
C LYS A 357 8.85 11.53 0.60
N PRO A 358 9.61 12.45 -0.05
CA PRO A 358 9.17 13.72 -0.67
C PRO A 358 8.32 13.46 -1.91
N CYS A 359 7.28 14.28 -2.18
CA CYS A 359 6.40 14.07 -3.33
C CYS A 359 7.18 14.08 -4.65
N TRP A 360 6.72 13.32 -5.64
CA TRP A 360 7.31 13.33 -6.97
C TRP A 360 7.17 14.73 -7.60
N PRO A 361 8.25 15.43 -7.99
CA PRO A 361 8.09 16.61 -8.82
C PRO A 361 7.52 16.16 -10.17
N GLN A 362 6.34 16.66 -10.55
CA GLN A 362 5.64 16.37 -11.83
C GLN A 362 6.40 16.83 -13.10
N LEU A 363 7.72 16.98 -13.05
CA LEU A 363 8.52 17.62 -14.10
C LEU A 363 9.00 16.67 -15.22
N GLU A 364 8.78 15.34 -15.15
CA GLU A 364 9.31 14.40 -16.16
C GLU A 364 8.29 13.51 -16.90
N GLU A 365 6.98 13.63 -16.68
CA GLU A 365 5.99 12.97 -17.56
C GLU A 365 5.85 13.64 -18.95
N ARG A 366 6.47 14.81 -19.15
CA ARG A 366 6.49 15.52 -20.43
C ARG A 366 7.41 14.88 -21.49
N GLN A 367 8.33 13.99 -21.13
CA GLN A 367 9.30 13.42 -22.10
C GLN A 367 9.01 11.98 -22.50
N SER A 368 8.49 11.14 -21.59
CA SER A 368 8.11 9.75 -21.94
C SER A 368 6.87 9.69 -22.85
N SER A 369 5.98 10.68 -22.77
CA SER A 369 4.82 10.84 -23.67
C SER A 369 5.19 11.29 -25.08
N ARG A 370 6.40 11.84 -25.30
CA ARG A 370 6.89 12.23 -26.65
C ARG A 370 7.68 11.12 -27.35
N ILE A 371 8.27 10.19 -26.61
CA ILE A 371 9.11 9.13 -27.19
C ILE A 371 8.28 7.89 -27.60
N MET A 372 7.09 7.66 -27.02
CA MET A 372 6.12 6.67 -27.54
C MET A 372 5.18 7.21 -28.64
N LYS A 373 5.14 8.52 -28.91
CA LYS A 373 4.25 9.13 -29.93
C LYS A 373 4.79 9.14 -31.37
N ARG A 374 5.94 8.49 -31.63
CA ARG A 374 6.54 8.44 -32.99
C ARG A 374 6.63 7.03 -33.60
N GLN A 375 5.80 6.10 -33.14
CA GLN A 375 5.56 4.82 -33.82
C GLN A 375 4.09 4.40 -33.69
N ARG A 376 3.18 5.14 -34.33
CA ARG A 376 1.84 4.63 -34.71
C ARG A 376 1.19 5.56 -35.74
N SER A 377 1.90 5.79 -36.83
CA SER A 377 1.24 6.09 -38.11
C SER A 377 1.36 4.82 -38.94
N GLY A 378 0.30 4.03 -38.89
CA GLY A 378 0.15 2.79 -39.61
C GLY A 378 -1.34 2.55 -39.76
N THR A 379 -1.87 2.90 -40.92
CA THR A 379 -3.20 2.54 -41.39
C THR A 379 -3.41 1.03 -41.25
N SER A 380 -4.38 0.60 -40.44
CA SER A 380 -5.04 -0.68 -40.67
C SER A 380 -6.43 -0.68 -40.01
N SER A 381 -7.43 -0.74 -40.89
CA SER A 381 -8.81 -1.04 -40.59
C SER A 381 -8.92 -2.47 -40.04
N THR A 382 -9.28 -2.60 -38.77
CA THR A 382 -10.00 -3.77 -38.24
C THR A 382 -10.86 -3.30 -37.06
N LYS A 383 -12.18 -3.25 -37.27
CA LYS A 383 -13.17 -2.93 -36.24
C LYS A 383 -13.23 -4.09 -35.23
N HIS A 384 -12.56 -3.93 -34.09
CA HIS A 384 -12.86 -4.70 -32.88
C HIS A 384 -13.85 -3.89 -32.02
N PRO A 385 -14.99 -4.46 -31.59
CA PRO A 385 -16.02 -3.76 -30.82
C PRO A 385 -15.67 -3.56 -29.33
N ASP A 386 -14.43 -3.85 -28.92
CA ASP A 386 -14.03 -4.05 -27.52
C ASP A 386 -13.01 -3.00 -27.05
N ARG A 387 -12.97 -1.84 -27.71
CA ARG A 387 -12.09 -0.72 -27.35
C ARG A 387 -12.86 0.59 -27.42
N SER A 388 -12.70 1.42 -26.39
CA SER A 388 -13.25 2.79 -26.35
C SER A 388 -12.82 3.56 -27.61
N GLU A 389 -13.79 4.14 -28.31
CA GLU A 389 -13.57 4.84 -29.59
C GLU A 389 -12.94 6.23 -29.37
N ASP A 390 -11.99 6.61 -30.23
CA ASP A 390 -11.43 7.96 -30.30
C ASP A 390 -12.33 8.83 -31.20
N PHE A 391 -13.01 9.83 -30.63
CA PHE A 391 -13.89 10.74 -31.35
C PHE A 391 -13.22 12.10 -31.61
N ALA A 392 -13.40 12.63 -32.82
CA ALA A 392 -12.98 13.98 -33.14
C ALA A 392 -13.94 15.02 -32.52
N LEU A 393 -13.43 16.17 -32.09
CA LEU A 393 -14.25 17.21 -31.46
C LEU A 393 -15.34 17.71 -32.42
N ALA A 394 -15.02 17.84 -33.72
CA ALA A 394 -15.96 18.27 -34.74
C ALA A 394 -17.16 17.31 -34.87
N GLU A 395 -16.94 16.02 -34.67
CA GLU A 395 -18.01 15.01 -34.68
C GLU A 395 -18.94 15.18 -33.50
N LEU A 396 -18.40 15.34 -32.28
CA LEU A 396 -19.22 15.52 -31.08
C LEU A 396 -19.96 16.87 -31.07
N VAL A 397 -19.34 17.91 -31.64
CA VAL A 397 -19.98 19.22 -31.90
C VAL A 397 -21.18 19.05 -32.83
N ALA A 398 -21.02 18.32 -33.94
CA ALA A 398 -22.13 18.07 -34.87
C ALA A 398 -23.23 17.22 -34.21
N ALA A 399 -22.85 16.15 -33.49
CA ALA A 399 -23.77 15.24 -32.81
C ALA A 399 -24.65 15.93 -31.76
N THR A 400 -24.16 17.00 -31.14
CA THR A 400 -24.84 17.75 -30.06
C THR A 400 -25.47 19.06 -30.53
N ASN A 401 -25.46 19.36 -31.84
CA ASN A 401 -25.85 20.66 -32.39
C ASN A 401 -25.11 21.82 -31.69
N ASN A 402 -23.78 21.75 -31.71
CA ASN A 402 -22.88 22.68 -31.05
C ASN A 402 -23.13 22.82 -29.54
N PHE A 403 -23.31 21.68 -28.85
CA PHE A 403 -23.61 21.63 -27.42
C PHE A 403 -24.81 22.53 -27.04
N SER A 404 -25.87 22.49 -27.86
CA SER A 404 -27.09 23.29 -27.65
C SER A 404 -27.70 23.04 -26.27
N ARG A 405 -28.31 24.09 -25.69
CA ARG A 405 -29.06 23.98 -24.44
C ARG A 405 -30.23 23.00 -24.53
N GLU A 406 -30.80 22.83 -25.71
CA GLU A 406 -31.89 21.87 -25.96
C GLU A 406 -31.44 20.41 -25.80
N ASN A 407 -30.15 20.15 -26.02
CA ASN A 407 -29.55 18.84 -25.86
C ASN A 407 -28.95 18.62 -24.47
N LYS A 408 -29.04 19.60 -23.55
CA LYS A 408 -28.51 19.45 -22.20
C LYS A 408 -29.41 18.52 -21.38
N ILE A 409 -28.85 17.42 -20.89
CA ILE A 409 -29.57 16.41 -20.08
C ILE A 409 -29.12 16.36 -18.61
N GLY A 410 -28.01 16.99 -18.26
CA GLY A 410 -27.56 17.08 -16.87
C GLY A 410 -26.44 18.09 -16.65
N ALA A 411 -26.25 18.54 -15.41
CA ALA A 411 -25.11 19.34 -14.98
C ALA A 411 -24.76 19.04 -13.52
N GLY A 412 -23.47 19.04 -13.20
CA GLY A 412 -22.96 18.85 -11.85
C GLY A 412 -21.52 19.36 -11.70
N SER A 413 -20.89 19.06 -10.57
CA SER A 413 -19.50 19.48 -10.26
C SER A 413 -18.46 18.97 -11.28
N TYR A 414 -18.77 17.88 -11.98
CA TYR A 414 -17.90 17.25 -12.96
C TYR A 414 -18.21 17.65 -14.42
N GLY A 415 -19.04 18.68 -14.62
CA GLY A 415 -19.35 19.23 -15.94
C GLY A 415 -20.81 19.08 -16.37
N ILE A 416 -21.04 19.28 -17.68
CA ILE A 416 -22.37 19.27 -18.30
C ILE A 416 -22.48 18.05 -19.20
N VAL A 417 -23.62 17.38 -19.16
CA VAL A 417 -23.92 16.22 -20.01
C VAL A 417 -24.93 16.61 -21.08
N TYR A 418 -24.60 16.29 -22.32
CA TYR A 418 -25.41 16.56 -23.50
C TYR A 418 -25.85 15.24 -24.15
N LYS A 419 -27.10 15.19 -24.63
CA LYS A 419 -27.55 14.16 -25.56
C LYS A 419 -26.96 14.47 -26.94
N GLY A 420 -26.39 13.45 -27.57
CA GLY A 420 -25.89 13.53 -28.93
C GLY A 420 -26.39 12.35 -29.78
N LYS A 421 -26.41 12.55 -31.09
CA LYS A 421 -26.64 11.48 -32.06
C LYS A 421 -25.44 11.40 -33.00
N LEU A 422 -24.70 10.30 -32.95
CA LEU A 422 -23.54 10.05 -33.80
C LEU A 422 -23.97 9.83 -35.25
N THR A 423 -23.02 9.93 -36.18
CA THR A 423 -23.26 9.79 -37.63
C THR A 423 -23.79 8.41 -38.04
N ASP A 424 -23.45 7.38 -37.26
CA ASP A 424 -23.96 6.01 -37.41
C ASP A 424 -25.35 5.79 -36.80
N GLY A 425 -25.95 6.83 -36.20
CA GLY A 425 -27.28 6.80 -35.62
C GLY A 425 -27.33 6.42 -34.13
N ARG A 426 -26.20 6.08 -33.49
CA ARG A 426 -26.16 5.79 -32.04
C ARG A 426 -26.48 7.05 -31.23
N GLU A 427 -27.41 6.91 -30.28
CA GLU A 427 -27.66 7.94 -29.28
C GLU A 427 -26.66 7.81 -28.12
N VAL A 428 -26.02 8.92 -27.77
CA VAL A 428 -24.95 8.97 -26.76
C VAL A 428 -25.18 10.10 -25.75
N ALA A 429 -24.60 9.95 -24.57
CA ALA A 429 -24.48 10.99 -23.57
C ALA A 429 -23.03 11.49 -23.52
N ILE A 430 -22.82 12.76 -23.84
CA ILE A 430 -21.49 13.37 -23.95
C ILE A 430 -21.28 14.28 -22.73
N LYS A 431 -20.38 13.87 -21.85
CA LYS A 431 -19.98 14.63 -20.67
C LYS A 431 -18.82 15.55 -21.03
N ARG A 432 -19.04 16.85 -20.91
CA ARG A 432 -18.06 17.90 -21.17
C ARG A 432 -17.67 18.58 -19.86
N GLY A 433 -16.36 18.64 -19.57
CA GLY A 433 -15.83 19.42 -18.47
C GLY A 433 -16.12 20.91 -18.64
N GLU A 434 -16.32 21.64 -17.54
CA GLU A 434 -16.61 23.08 -17.60
C GLU A 434 -15.36 23.87 -18.03
N THR A 435 -15.46 24.72 -19.06
CA THR A 435 -14.37 25.59 -19.55
C THR A 435 -14.23 26.84 -18.67
N SER A 436 -13.57 26.72 -17.52
CA SER A 436 -13.25 27.87 -16.65
C SER A 436 -11.74 28.00 -16.43
N THR A 437 -11.22 29.21 -16.67
CA THR A 437 -9.81 29.61 -16.84
C THR A 437 -8.94 29.59 -15.56
N LYS A 438 -9.33 28.89 -14.49
CA LYS A 438 -8.56 28.85 -13.23
C LYS A 438 -7.65 27.61 -13.19
N MET A 439 -6.32 27.82 -13.19
CA MET A 439 -5.27 26.77 -13.18
C MET A 439 -5.47 25.65 -12.13
N LYS A 440 -5.92 25.98 -10.90
CA LYS A 440 -6.14 24.98 -9.84
C LYS A 440 -7.28 24.00 -10.16
N VAL A 441 -8.32 24.48 -10.83
CA VAL A 441 -9.50 23.69 -11.21
C VAL A 441 -9.20 22.83 -12.45
N PHE A 442 -8.24 23.25 -13.28
CA PHE A 442 -7.82 22.50 -14.47
C PHE A 442 -7.14 21.16 -14.12
N GLN A 443 -6.27 21.14 -13.10
CA GLN A 443 -5.54 19.93 -12.67
C GLN A 443 -6.47 18.85 -12.08
N GLU A 444 -7.45 19.24 -11.26
CA GLU A 444 -8.46 18.31 -10.73
C GLU A 444 -9.34 17.71 -11.84
N LYS A 445 -9.69 18.54 -12.85
CA LYS A 445 -10.47 18.11 -14.03
C LYS A 445 -9.73 17.11 -14.91
N GLU A 446 -8.44 17.34 -15.16
CA GLU A 446 -7.58 16.43 -15.93
C GLU A 446 -7.44 15.07 -15.22
N SER A 447 -7.23 15.08 -13.91
CA SER A 447 -7.14 13.85 -13.12
C SER A 447 -8.45 13.05 -13.08
N ALA A 448 -9.61 13.71 -13.06
CA ALA A 448 -10.92 13.05 -13.06
C ALA A 448 -11.23 12.41 -14.42
N PHE A 449 -10.91 13.10 -15.53
CA PHE A 449 -11.07 12.57 -16.88
C PHE A 449 -10.21 11.32 -17.08
N GLU A 450 -8.91 11.39 -16.75
CA GLU A 450 -7.99 10.26 -16.90
C GLU A 450 -8.37 9.08 -15.98
N SER A 451 -8.80 9.35 -14.75
CA SER A 451 -9.24 8.30 -13.83
C SER A 451 -10.49 7.59 -14.35
N GLU A 452 -11.47 8.35 -14.84
CA GLU A 452 -12.74 7.82 -15.35
C GLU A 452 -12.51 7.05 -16.67
N LEU A 453 -11.64 7.55 -17.55
CA LEU A 453 -11.24 6.87 -18.79
C LEU A 453 -10.46 5.57 -18.49
N ALA A 454 -9.47 5.60 -17.60
CA ALA A 454 -8.67 4.43 -17.25
C ALA A 454 -9.52 3.32 -16.59
N PHE A 455 -10.53 3.70 -15.79
CA PHE A 455 -11.42 2.77 -15.11
C PHE A 455 -12.47 2.18 -16.08
N LEU A 456 -13.23 3.04 -16.77
CA LEU A 456 -14.37 2.59 -17.57
C LEU A 456 -13.99 2.02 -18.94
N SER A 457 -12.78 2.31 -19.44
CA SER A 457 -12.26 1.62 -20.64
C SER A 457 -12.01 0.13 -20.41
N ARG A 458 -11.96 -0.33 -19.16
CA ARG A 458 -11.70 -1.73 -18.78
C ARG A 458 -12.89 -2.41 -18.10
N LEU A 459 -13.92 -1.64 -17.76
CA LEU A 459 -15.08 -2.14 -17.01
C LEU A 459 -16.28 -2.32 -17.93
N HIS A 460 -16.52 -3.57 -18.32
CA HIS A 460 -17.68 -3.95 -19.13
C HIS A 460 -18.59 -4.88 -18.32
N HIS A 461 -19.79 -4.40 -17.98
CA HIS A 461 -20.80 -5.20 -17.31
C HIS A 461 -22.19 -4.84 -17.81
N LYS A 462 -23.06 -5.85 -18.00
CA LYS A 462 -24.44 -5.69 -18.52
C LYS A 462 -25.35 -4.76 -17.69
N HIS A 463 -24.94 -4.41 -16.48
CA HIS A 463 -25.68 -3.55 -15.55
C HIS A 463 -24.95 -2.25 -15.21
N LEU A 464 -23.89 -1.91 -15.95
CA LEU A 464 -23.18 -0.64 -15.83
C LEU A 464 -23.28 0.12 -17.15
N VAL A 465 -23.41 1.45 -17.05
CA VAL A 465 -23.45 2.33 -18.22
C VAL A 465 -22.11 2.25 -18.93
N ARG A 466 -22.13 1.81 -20.18
CA ARG A 466 -20.91 1.61 -20.98
C ARG A 466 -20.31 2.95 -21.43
N LEU A 467 -19.00 3.08 -21.27
CA LEU A 467 -18.21 4.10 -21.97
C LEU A 467 -18.04 3.70 -23.44
N VAL A 468 -18.57 4.52 -24.34
CA VAL A 468 -18.48 4.34 -25.80
C VAL A 468 -17.12 4.79 -26.30
N GLY A 469 -16.61 5.90 -25.79
CA GLY A 469 -15.36 6.48 -26.22
C GLY A 469 -15.06 7.81 -25.56
N PHE A 470 -14.08 8.52 -26.10
CA PHE A 470 -13.63 9.80 -25.58
C PHE A 470 -13.12 10.72 -26.68
N CYS A 471 -13.02 12.01 -26.37
CA CYS A 471 -12.38 13.00 -27.21
C CYS A 471 -11.28 13.69 -26.39
N ASP A 472 -10.05 13.59 -26.88
CA ASP A 472 -8.88 14.33 -26.41
C ASP A 472 -8.31 15.13 -27.59
N GLU A 473 -8.87 16.32 -27.80
CA GLU A 473 -8.41 17.24 -28.84
C GLU A 473 -8.28 18.64 -28.27
N LYS A 474 -7.12 19.26 -28.53
CA LYS A 474 -6.77 20.60 -28.01
C LYS A 474 -6.88 20.60 -26.47
N ASP A 475 -7.66 21.53 -25.92
CA ASP A 475 -7.95 21.66 -24.49
C ASP A 475 -9.34 21.11 -24.11
N GLU A 476 -9.99 20.38 -25.00
CA GLU A 476 -11.27 19.73 -24.73
C GLU A 476 -11.04 18.27 -24.33
N ARG A 477 -11.74 17.86 -23.25
CA ARG A 477 -11.75 16.49 -22.73
C ARG A 477 -13.20 16.09 -22.54
N LEU A 478 -13.69 15.18 -23.39
CA LEU A 478 -15.07 14.71 -23.36
C LEU A 478 -15.13 13.20 -23.22
N LEU A 479 -16.07 12.72 -22.41
CA LEU A 479 -16.38 11.31 -22.27
C LEU A 479 -17.73 11.02 -22.92
N VAL A 480 -17.78 9.95 -23.71
CA VAL A 480 -18.96 9.55 -24.49
C VAL A 480 -19.50 8.25 -23.91
N TYR A 481 -20.71 8.29 -23.36
CA TYR A 481 -21.41 7.15 -22.78
C TYR A 481 -22.59 6.74 -23.65
N GLU A 482 -23.07 5.52 -23.45
CA GLU A 482 -24.37 5.15 -23.99
C GLU A 482 -25.50 5.98 -23.37
N PHE A 483 -26.51 6.30 -24.17
CA PHE A 483 -27.63 7.10 -23.70
C PHE A 483 -28.63 6.27 -22.88
N MET A 484 -28.89 6.69 -21.64
CA MET A 484 -29.89 6.08 -20.76
C MET A 484 -31.30 6.60 -21.07
N LYS A 485 -32.00 5.94 -22.01
CA LYS A 485 -33.35 6.32 -22.45
C LYS A 485 -34.42 6.40 -21.36
N ASN A 486 -34.23 5.67 -20.25
CA ASN A 486 -35.20 5.62 -19.14
C ASN A 486 -34.95 6.71 -18.07
N GLY A 487 -33.97 7.60 -18.26
CA GLY A 487 -33.67 8.66 -17.29
C GLY A 487 -32.87 8.17 -16.07
N ALA A 488 -32.61 9.09 -15.14
CA ALA A 488 -31.79 8.85 -13.95
C ALA A 488 -32.59 8.21 -12.81
N LEU A 489 -31.92 7.47 -11.92
CA LEU A 489 -32.55 6.85 -10.74
C LEU A 489 -33.34 7.85 -9.88
N TYR A 490 -32.84 9.09 -9.73
CA TYR A 490 -33.55 10.16 -9.02
C TYR A 490 -34.99 10.34 -9.50
N ASP A 491 -35.20 10.34 -10.82
CA ASP A 491 -36.51 10.52 -11.46
C ASP A 491 -37.46 9.34 -11.23
N HIS A 492 -36.94 8.15 -10.91
CA HIS A 492 -37.74 6.97 -10.60
C HIS A 492 -38.11 6.90 -9.12
N LEU A 493 -37.28 7.49 -8.25
CA LEU A 493 -37.52 7.54 -6.81
C LEU A 493 -38.43 8.71 -6.41
N HIS A 494 -38.54 9.74 -7.25
CA HIS A 494 -39.36 10.94 -7.02
C HIS A 494 -40.44 11.03 -8.10
N ASP A 495 -41.70 10.97 -7.70
CA ASP A 495 -42.85 11.01 -8.61
C ASP A 495 -42.92 12.36 -9.35
N LYS A 496 -42.81 12.34 -10.68
CA LYS A 496 -42.87 13.54 -11.53
C LYS A 496 -44.21 14.27 -11.48
N ASN A 497 -45.27 13.64 -11.00
CA ASN A 497 -46.65 14.16 -11.05
C ASN A 497 -47.21 14.61 -9.68
N ASN A 498 -46.45 14.53 -8.59
CA ASN A 498 -46.94 14.85 -7.25
C ASN A 498 -46.54 16.26 -6.79
N ILE A 499 -47.49 16.96 -6.16
CA ILE A 499 -47.38 18.37 -5.75
C ILE A 499 -46.44 18.53 -4.52
N ASP A 500 -46.25 17.46 -3.75
CA ASP A 500 -45.22 17.35 -2.70
C ASP A 500 -43.92 16.77 -3.28
N LYS A 501 -43.01 17.66 -3.69
CA LYS A 501 -41.73 17.32 -4.32
C LYS A 501 -40.67 16.71 -3.40
N ASP A 502 -40.90 16.70 -2.08
CA ASP A 502 -39.81 16.48 -1.12
C ASP A 502 -39.82 15.09 -0.45
N MET A 503 -40.75 14.18 -0.81
CA MET A 503 -40.82 12.87 -0.18
C MET A 503 -40.69 11.70 -1.19
N PRO A 504 -39.57 10.95 -1.17
CA PRO A 504 -39.34 9.78 -2.03
C PRO A 504 -40.41 8.71 -1.87
N ILE A 505 -40.75 8.00 -2.96
CA ILE A 505 -41.79 6.93 -2.99
C ILE A 505 -41.51 5.84 -1.95
N ILE A 506 -40.24 5.56 -1.69
CA ILE A 506 -39.77 4.60 -0.68
C ILE A 506 -40.24 5.00 0.72
N MET A 507 -40.18 6.29 1.08
CA MET A 507 -40.59 6.75 2.41
C MET A 507 -42.12 6.81 2.60
N LYS A 508 -42.90 6.61 1.53
CA LYS A 508 -44.36 6.41 1.59
C LYS A 508 -44.74 4.95 1.84
N GLY A 509 -43.77 4.04 2.03
CA GLY A 509 -44.01 2.60 2.19
C GLY A 509 -44.40 1.90 0.89
N GLU A 510 -44.18 2.54 -0.26
CA GLU A 510 -44.60 2.02 -1.57
C GLU A 510 -43.43 1.39 -2.36
N LEU A 511 -42.49 0.76 -1.65
CA LEU A 511 -41.30 0.10 -2.23
C LEU A 511 -41.65 -0.85 -3.39
N MET A 512 -42.76 -1.56 -3.28
CA MET A 512 -43.22 -2.50 -4.32
C MET A 512 -43.54 -1.84 -5.66
N LYS A 513 -43.75 -0.51 -5.71
CA LYS A 513 -43.98 0.22 -6.97
C LYS A 513 -42.70 0.52 -7.76
N ILE A 514 -41.54 0.47 -7.10
CA ILE A 514 -40.24 0.82 -7.71
C ILE A 514 -39.37 -0.40 -8.04
N LEU A 515 -39.72 -1.58 -7.55
CA LEU A 515 -39.01 -2.82 -7.87
C LEU A 515 -39.21 -3.21 -9.34
N ASP A 516 -38.17 -3.79 -9.94
CA ASP A 516 -38.23 -4.29 -11.31
C ASP A 516 -39.26 -5.41 -11.40
N GLN A 517 -40.34 -5.20 -12.16
CA GLN A 517 -41.44 -6.15 -12.31
C GLN A 517 -41.02 -7.49 -12.92
N ARG A 518 -39.83 -7.57 -13.51
CA ARG A 518 -39.27 -8.81 -14.08
C ARG A 518 -38.66 -9.71 -13.02
N VAL A 519 -38.44 -9.19 -11.82
CA VAL A 519 -37.88 -9.94 -10.68
C VAL A 519 -39.03 -10.41 -9.81
N GLU A 520 -38.92 -11.63 -9.27
CA GLU A 520 -39.90 -12.15 -8.31
C GLU A 520 -39.98 -11.23 -7.09
N LYS A 521 -41.16 -11.19 -6.46
CA LYS A 521 -41.35 -10.39 -5.26
C LYS A 521 -40.47 -10.96 -4.14
N PRO A 522 -39.83 -10.10 -3.33
CA PRO A 522 -38.95 -10.56 -2.26
C PRO A 522 -39.72 -11.43 -1.26
N GLU A 523 -39.06 -12.49 -0.80
CA GLU A 523 -39.57 -13.30 0.31
C GLU A 523 -39.54 -12.51 1.64
N MET A 524 -40.22 -13.00 2.68
CA MET A 524 -40.38 -12.28 3.96
C MET A 524 -39.02 -12.03 4.66
N ASN A 525 -38.05 -12.92 4.46
CA ASN A 525 -36.64 -12.82 4.88
C ASN A 525 -35.79 -11.87 4.02
N GLU A 526 -36.16 -11.62 2.77
CA GLU A 526 -35.42 -10.72 1.86
C GLU A 526 -35.92 -9.27 1.94
N THR A 527 -37.11 -9.06 2.51
CA THR A 527 -37.77 -7.74 2.58
C THR A 527 -36.88 -6.70 3.28
N GLU A 528 -36.24 -7.05 4.39
CA GLU A 528 -35.34 -6.15 5.13
C GLU A 528 -34.08 -5.78 4.30
N ALA A 529 -33.54 -6.73 3.54
CA ALA A 529 -32.40 -6.49 2.66
C ALA A 529 -32.77 -5.53 1.52
N VAL A 530 -33.93 -5.75 0.89
CA VAL A 530 -34.42 -4.90 -0.21
C VAL A 530 -34.75 -3.49 0.29
N GLU A 531 -35.32 -3.35 1.49
CA GLU A 531 -35.55 -2.05 2.13
C GLU A 531 -34.25 -1.30 2.38
N LEU A 532 -33.19 -1.98 2.84
CA LEU A 532 -31.88 -1.37 3.07
C LEU A 532 -31.20 -0.92 1.76
N VAL A 533 -31.34 -1.69 0.68
CA VAL A 533 -30.86 -1.30 -0.66
C VAL A 533 -31.62 -0.07 -1.15
N ALA A 534 -32.95 -0.05 -0.99
CA ALA A 534 -33.78 1.08 -1.39
C ALA A 534 -33.45 2.35 -0.59
N TYR A 535 -33.28 2.22 0.73
CA TYR A 535 -32.82 3.30 1.60
C TYR A 535 -31.48 3.87 1.11
N THR A 536 -30.52 3.00 0.82
CA THR A 536 -29.21 3.41 0.30
C THR A 536 -29.33 4.14 -1.04
N ALA A 537 -30.12 3.61 -1.97
CA ALA A 537 -30.37 4.23 -3.28
C ALA A 537 -30.96 5.64 -3.17
N MET A 538 -31.89 5.85 -2.25
CA MET A 538 -32.50 7.15 -1.97
C MET A 538 -31.47 8.20 -1.53
N HIS A 539 -30.59 7.83 -0.59
CA HIS A 539 -29.56 8.72 -0.08
C HIS A 539 -28.46 9.00 -1.13
N CYS A 540 -28.17 8.05 -2.03
CA CYS A 540 -27.21 8.25 -3.12
C CYS A 540 -27.63 9.35 -4.11
N VAL A 541 -28.94 9.55 -4.30
CA VAL A 541 -29.47 10.50 -5.29
C VAL A 541 -29.85 11.85 -4.69
N HIS A 542 -29.45 12.14 -3.44
CA HIS A 542 -29.79 13.40 -2.80
C HIS A 542 -29.29 14.61 -3.61
N LEU A 543 -30.05 15.70 -3.70
CA LEU A 543 -29.67 16.84 -4.55
C LEU A 543 -28.39 17.51 -4.05
N GLU A 544 -28.26 17.68 -2.74
CA GLU A 544 -27.06 18.22 -2.10
C GLU A 544 -25.99 17.13 -1.93
N GLY A 545 -24.83 17.33 -2.59
CA GLY A 545 -23.76 16.34 -2.60
C GLY A 545 -23.15 16.03 -1.23
N LYS A 546 -23.23 16.97 -0.28
CA LYS A 546 -22.72 16.81 1.10
C LYS A 546 -23.57 15.84 1.94
N ASP A 547 -24.84 15.67 1.58
CA ASP A 547 -25.81 14.82 2.29
C ASP A 547 -25.92 13.44 1.65
N ARG A 548 -25.14 13.21 0.57
CA ARG A 548 -24.98 11.88 -0.02
C ARG A 548 -24.03 11.05 0.84
N PRO A 549 -24.32 9.75 0.99
CA PRO A 549 -23.44 8.83 1.71
C PRO A 549 -22.11 8.72 0.97
N THR A 550 -21.03 8.47 1.72
CA THR A 550 -19.75 8.13 1.10
C THR A 550 -19.85 6.78 0.41
N ILE A 551 -18.96 6.49 -0.54
CA ILE A 551 -18.89 5.15 -1.15
C ILE A 551 -18.70 4.07 -0.07
N SER A 552 -17.98 4.36 1.02
CA SER A 552 -17.83 3.45 2.16
C SER A 552 -19.16 3.14 2.85
N ASP A 553 -20.01 4.15 3.07
CA ASP A 553 -21.34 3.95 3.66
C ASP A 553 -22.25 3.15 2.72
N ILE A 554 -22.17 3.41 1.41
CA ILE A 554 -22.92 2.67 0.39
C ILE A 554 -22.50 1.20 0.39
N VAL A 555 -21.20 0.92 0.35
CA VAL A 555 -20.69 -0.46 0.36
C VAL A 555 -21.08 -1.17 1.65
N ALA A 556 -20.92 -0.53 2.81
CA ALA A 556 -21.31 -1.12 4.10
C ALA A 556 -22.81 -1.47 4.15
N ASN A 557 -23.68 -0.60 3.62
CA ASN A 557 -25.12 -0.88 3.56
C ASN A 557 -25.44 -2.02 2.59
N LEU A 558 -24.78 -2.09 1.43
CA LEU A 558 -24.97 -3.17 0.46
C LEU A 558 -24.45 -4.52 0.98
N GLU A 559 -23.31 -4.54 1.67
CA GLU A 559 -22.78 -5.74 2.33
C GLU A 559 -23.71 -6.21 3.44
N ARG A 560 -24.24 -5.28 4.25
CA ARG A 560 -25.24 -5.61 5.26
C ARG A 560 -26.52 -6.19 4.63
N ALA A 561 -27.02 -5.58 3.56
CA ALA A 561 -28.18 -6.12 2.83
C ALA A 561 -27.89 -7.53 2.29
N PHE A 562 -26.70 -7.77 1.75
CA PHE A 562 -26.28 -9.09 1.29
C PHE A 562 -26.23 -10.13 2.41
N THR A 563 -25.70 -9.79 3.59
CA THR A 563 -25.67 -10.70 4.76
C THR A 563 -27.07 -11.06 5.28
N LEU A 564 -28.03 -10.12 5.19
CA LEU A 564 -29.42 -10.38 5.58
C LEU A 564 -30.04 -11.46 4.69
N CYS A 565 -29.77 -11.45 3.38
CA CYS A 565 -30.18 -12.52 2.48
C CYS A 565 -29.50 -13.86 2.82
N ASP A 566 -28.20 -13.85 3.08
CA ASP A 566 -27.39 -15.07 3.24
C ASP A 566 -27.69 -15.84 4.55
N SER A 567 -27.97 -15.11 5.64
CA SER A 567 -28.26 -15.67 6.97
C SER A 567 -29.55 -16.51 7.05
N SER A 568 -30.39 -16.46 6.02
CA SER A 568 -31.67 -17.20 5.96
C SER A 568 -31.54 -18.58 5.28
N SER A 569 -30.40 -18.91 4.69
CA SER A 569 -30.19 -20.18 3.95
C SER A 569 -29.76 -21.37 4.82
N HIS A 570 -29.40 -21.16 6.10
CA HIS A 570 -28.88 -22.21 7.00
C HIS A 570 -29.79 -22.58 8.18
N GLY A 571 -31.11 -22.38 8.04
CA GLY A 571 -32.10 -22.66 9.09
C GLY A 571 -32.91 -23.94 8.96
N SER A 572 -32.29 -25.11 8.72
CA SER A 572 -32.95 -26.41 8.92
C SER A 572 -32.31 -27.18 10.09
N ILE A 573 -32.68 -26.77 11.31
CA ILE A 573 -32.36 -27.51 12.53
C ILE A 573 -33.28 -28.75 12.60
N SER A 574 -32.71 -29.91 12.32
CA SER A 574 -33.29 -31.21 12.66
C SER A 574 -33.40 -31.32 14.19
N SER A 575 -34.63 -31.54 14.68
CA SER A 575 -34.91 -31.83 16.08
C SER A 575 -34.27 -33.16 16.50
N ALA A 576 -33.24 -33.10 17.34
CA ALA A 576 -32.72 -34.26 18.06
C ALA A 576 -33.33 -34.30 19.48
N THR A 577 -34.17 -35.30 19.69
CA THR A 577 -34.81 -35.70 20.94
C THR A 577 -33.78 -35.99 22.03
N ILE A 578 -33.94 -35.39 23.21
CA ILE A 578 -33.20 -35.74 24.43
C ILE A 578 -34.01 -36.80 25.18
N SER A 579 -33.48 -38.03 25.20
CA SER A 579 -33.98 -39.12 26.04
C SER A 579 -33.29 -39.07 27.40
N ILE A 580 -34.08 -38.96 28.47
CA ILE A 580 -33.65 -39.17 29.85
C ILE A 580 -33.65 -40.67 30.11
N GLY A 581 -32.57 -41.19 30.70
CA GLY A 581 -32.48 -42.56 31.19
C GLY A 581 -31.69 -42.60 32.49
N SER A 582 -32.41 -42.91 33.56
CA SER A 582 -31.93 -43.25 34.90
C SER A 582 -31.25 -44.62 34.90
N ASP A 583 -30.07 -44.72 35.51
CA ASP A 583 -29.73 -45.58 36.67
C ASP A 583 -28.25 -45.39 37.06
#